data_AF-A0A358IY42-F1
#
_entry.id   AF-A0A358IY42-F1
#
_cell.length_a   1.000
_cell.length_b   1.000
_cell.length_c   1.000
_cell.angle_alpha   90.00
_cell.angle_beta   90.00
_cell.angle_gamma   90.00
#
_symmetry.space_group_name_H-M   'P 1'
#
loop_
_entity.id
_entity.type
_entity.pdbx_description
1 polymer ?
#
loop_
_entity_poly.entity_id
_entity_poly.type
_entity_poly.pdbx_seq_one_letter_code
_entity_poly.pdbx_strand_id
1 'polypeptide(L)' 'MSGTLDGLTIIEIGGIGPAPFCGMMLADHGAEVVLVHRPGGAPDLRDPLNRSRARLV' A
#
# COMPACT_ATOMS: atom_id res chain seq x y z
N MET A 1 11.41 11.24 0.90
CA MET A 1 12.44 10.20 0.71
C MET A 1 12.53 10.03 -0.77
N SER A 2 13.48 10.66 -1.48
CA SER A 2 13.46 10.91 -2.93
C SER A 2 13.30 9.68 -3.85
N GLY A 3 12.09 9.12 -3.95
CA GLY A 3 11.69 8.14 -4.95
C GLY A 3 11.04 8.82 -6.17
N THR A 4 10.92 8.09 -7.28
CA THR A 4 10.35 8.60 -8.54
C THR A 4 8.90 9.05 -8.41
N LEU A 5 8.18 8.54 -7.40
CA LEU A 5 6.78 8.86 -7.13
C LEU A 5 6.60 9.75 -5.89
N ASP A 6 7.66 10.40 -5.42
CA ASP A 6 7.59 11.32 -4.27
C ASP A 6 6.54 12.42 -4.49
N GLY A 7 5.76 12.67 -3.44
CA GLY A 7 4.68 13.67 -3.44
C GLY A 7 3.33 13.16 -3.96
N LEU A 8 3.25 11.90 -4.41
CA LEU A 8 1.97 11.27 -4.75
C LEU A 8 1.37 10.55 -3.54
N THR A 9 0.08 10.80 -3.28
CA THR A 9 -0.73 10.02 -2.33
C THR A 9 -1.73 9.16 -3.11
N ILE A 10 -1.76 7.86 -2.81
CA ILE A 10 -2.55 6.85 -3.52
C ILE A 10 -3.46 6.14 -2.53
N ILE A 11 -4.75 6.07 -2.85
CA ILE A 11 -5.72 5.29 -2.08
C ILE A 11 -5.85 3.92 -2.74
N GLU A 12 -5.51 2.87 -1.99
CA GLU A 12 -5.76 1.49 -2.39
C GLU A 12 -6.96 0.92 -1.63
N ILE A 13 -7.92 0.39 -2.37
CA ILE A 13 -9.03 -0.37 -1.79
C ILE A 13 -8.63 -1.83 -1.69
N GLY A 14 -8.75 -2.41 -0.49
CA GLY A 14 -8.27 -3.75 -0.17
C GLY A 14 -8.64 -4.80 -1.22
N GLY A 15 -7.61 -5.46 -1.74
CA GLY A 15 -7.70 -6.54 -2.72
C GLY A 15 -6.80 -7.73 -2.36
N ILE A 16 -6.63 -8.64 -3.31
CA ILE A 16 -5.73 -9.80 -3.19
C ILE A 16 -4.88 -9.90 -4.44
N GLY A 17 -3.66 -10.44 -4.32
CA GLY A 17 -2.76 -10.72 -5.44
C GLY A 17 -2.33 -9.46 -6.21
N PRO A 18 -2.85 -9.21 -7.42
CA PRO A 18 -2.38 -8.12 -8.28
C PRO A 18 -2.52 -6.71 -7.69
N ALA A 19 -3.61 -6.43 -6.96
CA ALA A 19 -3.81 -5.10 -6.38
C ALA A 19 -2.78 -4.79 -5.27
N PRO A 20 -2.60 -5.66 -4.25
CA PRO A 20 -1.56 -5.48 -3.26
C PRO A 20 -0.15 -5.42 -3.84
N PHE A 21 0.12 -6.20 -4.90
CA PHE A 21 1.40 -6.16 -5.60
C PHE A 21 1.66 -4.80 -6.28
N CYS A 22 0.66 -4.24 -6.96
CA CYS A 22 0.76 -2.92 -7.57
C CYS A 22 1.01 -1.83 -6.51
N GLY A 23 0.22 -1.82 -5.43
CA GLY A 23 0.38 -0.85 -4.35
C GLY A 23 1.74 -0.93 -3.67
N MET A 24 2.26 -2.14 -3.46
CA MET A 24 3.62 -2.37 -2.98
C MET A 24 4.66 -1.76 -3.91
N MET A 25 4.55 -1.98 -5.23
CA MET A 25 5.49 -1.39 -6.19
C MET A 25 5.45 0.14 -6.18
N LEU A 26 4.26 0.73 -6.09
CA LEU A 26 4.09 2.19 -6.02
C LEU A 26 4.71 2.76 -4.75
N ALA A 27 4.48 2.11 -3.61
CA ALA A 27 5.07 2.48 -2.33
C ALA A 27 6.61 2.35 -2.34
N ASP A 28 7.13 1.26 -2.92
CA ASP A 28 8.57 1.03 -3.07
C ASP A 28 9.25 2.12 -3.94
N HIS A 29 8.50 2.81 -4.82
CA HIS A 29 8.99 3.94 -5.62
C HIS A 29 8.73 5.32 -5.00
N GLY A 30 8.32 5.39 -3.72
CA GLY A 30 8.21 6.63 -2.94
C GLY A 30 6.80 7.22 -2.82
N ALA A 31 5.77 6.57 -3.38
CA ALA A 31 4.40 7.04 -3.21
C ALA A 31 3.90 6.78 -1.77
N GLU A 32 3.10 7.71 -1.23
CA GLU A 32 2.33 7.47 -0.01
C GLU A 32 1.09 6.63 -0.33
N VAL A 33 1.17 5.32 -0.07
CA VAL A 33 0.04 4.41 -0.30
C VAL A 33 -0.76 4.22 0.99
N VAL A 34 -2.03 4.62 0.95
CA VAL A 34 -3.02 4.45 2.02
C VAL A 34 -3.92 3.27 1.66
N LEU A 35 -3.77 2.17 2.38
CA LEU A 35 -4.54 0.95 2.17
C LEU A 35 -5.79 0.97 3.04
N VAL A 36 -6.96 0.94 2.40
CA VAL A 36 -8.28 0.99 3.03
C VAL A 36 -8.88 -0.40 3.10
N HIS A 37 -9.24 -0.84 4.30
CA HIS A 37 -9.86 -2.14 4.53
C HIS A 37 -11.32 -2.06 4.99
N ARG A 38 -12.01 -3.18 4.81
CA ARG A 38 -13.30 -3.44 5.46
C ARG A 38 -13.09 -3.42 6.99
N PRO A 39 -14.04 -2.91 7.78
CA PRO A 39 -14.00 -3.07 9.23
C PRO A 39 -13.81 -4.53 9.63
N GLY A 40 -12.84 -4.81 10.52
CA GLY A 40 -12.48 -6.16 10.96
C GLY A 40 -11.61 -6.97 9.99
N GLY A 41 -11.28 -6.44 8.81
CA GLY A 41 -10.47 -7.10 7.78
C GLY A 41 -9.06 -6.53 7.65
N ALA A 42 -8.40 -6.24 8.79
CA ALA A 42 -7.05 -5.67 8.79
C ALA A 42 -6.05 -6.57 8.03
N PRO A 43 -5.09 -5.98 7.30
CA PRO A 43 -4.13 -6.75 6.53
C PRO A 43 -3.16 -7.52 7.45
N ASP A 44 -2.75 -8.72 7.02
CA ASP A 44 -1.70 -9.47 7.70
C ASP A 44 -0.36 -8.73 7.49
N LEU A 45 0.22 -8.23 8.58
CA LEU A 45 1.51 -7.54 8.54
C LEU A 45 2.68 -8.44 8.14
N ARG A 46 2.49 -9.77 8.16
CA ARG A 46 3.47 -10.75 7.71
C ARG A 46 3.39 -11.00 6.20
N ASP A 47 2.34 -10.52 5.53
CA ASP A 47 2.23 -10.60 4.07
C ASP A 47 3.26 -9.64 3.44
N PRO A 48 4.21 -10.16 2.63
CA PRO A 48 5.24 -9.34 2.02
C PRO A 48 4.69 -8.27 1.05
N LEU A 49 3.45 -8.39 0.59
CA LEU A 49 2.78 -7.41 -0.26
C LEU A 49 2.31 -6.16 0.51
N ASN A 50 2.35 -6.19 1.84
CA ASN A 50 1.96 -5.05 2.68
C ASN A 50 3.12 -4.16 3.13
N ARG A 51 4.36 -4.45 2.68
CA ARG A 51 5.52 -3.61 3.01
C ARG A 51 5.43 -2.21 2.38
N SER A 52 6.20 -1.28 2.93
CA SER A 52 6.42 0.09 2.42
C SER A 52 5.19 1.01 2.40
N ARG A 53 4.00 0.50 2.75
CA ARG A 53 2.75 1.28 2.79
C ARG A 53 2.75 2.22 4.00
N ALA A 54 2.36 3.47 3.77
CA ALA A 54 2.42 4.52 4.77
C ALA A 54 1.33 4.37 5.83
N ARG A 55 0.15 3.84 5.46
CA ARG A 55 -0.99 3.83 6.36
C ARG A 55 -2.01 2.75 6.03
N LEU A 56 -2.50 2.10 7.09
CA LEU A 56 -3.61 1.16 7.08
C LEU A 56 -4.79 1.83 7.78
N VAL A 57 -5.92 1.97 7.10
CA VAL A 57 -7.16 2.55 7.66
C VAL A 57 -8.37 1.64 7.45
#